data_AF-A0A1M7RFW3-F1
#
_entry.id   AF-A0A1M7RFW3-F1
#
_cell.length_a   1.000
_cell.length_b   1.000
_cell.length_c   1.000
_cell.angle_alpha   90.00
_cell.angle_beta   90.00
_cell.angle_gamma   90.00
#
_symmetry.space_group_name_H-M   'P 1'
#
loop_
_entity.id
_entity.type
_entity.pdbx_description
1 polymer ?
#
loop_
_entity_poly.entity_id
_entity_poly.type
_entity_poly.pdbx_seq_one_letter_code
_entity_poly.pdbx_strand_id
1 'polypeptide(L)'
;MIANVKVPDSSIVKQAEEYVRSVSDDMLFNHVMRCYYFSQLFVKHENKKADTELMFLSTVLHDLGFTDAGKGPNRFEVEGAHAARKFLLDNDVPEDRAWNVWHNIALHVGDLNMFKDDTTRLMQMGILYDLSAMPFSRSLDPRDVSAVLDHYPRLGFKKGFLALFENELDQKQPYPHRFHMCTCIEHHRTGSLDIPVPDAFFASAPFED
;
A
#
# COMPACT_ATOMS: atom_id res chain seq x y z
N MET A 1 -5.21 7.47 -18.98
CA MET A 1 -5.66 6.05 -18.96
C MET A 1 -4.44 5.20 -19.24
N ILE A 2 -4.20 4.18 -18.43
CA ILE A 2 -3.03 3.27 -18.54
C ILE A 2 -3.58 1.85 -18.42
N ALA A 3 -3.16 0.92 -19.28
CA ALA A 3 -3.68 -0.46 -19.26
C ALA A 3 -5.23 -0.55 -19.24
N ASN A 4 -5.88 0.32 -20.01
CA ASN A 4 -7.35 0.51 -20.03
C ASN A 4 -7.97 0.90 -18.67
N VAL A 5 -7.19 1.29 -17.67
CA VAL A 5 -7.64 1.77 -16.35
C VAL A 5 -7.69 3.30 -16.36
N LYS A 6 -8.78 3.85 -15.81
CA LYS A 6 -8.96 5.29 -15.57
C LYS A 6 -9.06 5.52 -14.07
N VAL A 7 -8.38 6.55 -13.59
CA VAL A 7 -8.61 7.12 -12.26
C VAL A 7 -10.04 7.66 -12.20
N PRO A 8 -10.77 7.53 -11.07
CA PRO A 8 -12.12 8.05 -10.94
C PRO A 8 -12.13 9.59 -11.08
N ASP A 9 -13.10 10.13 -11.79
CA ASP A 9 -13.21 11.58 -11.98
C ASP A 9 -14.08 12.20 -10.85
N SER A 10 -13.50 12.29 -9.65
CA SER A 10 -14.13 12.98 -8.52
C SER A 10 -13.18 14.01 -7.90
N SER A 11 -13.77 15.01 -7.23
CA SER A 11 -13.01 16.12 -6.63
C SER A 11 -12.02 15.61 -5.59
N ILE A 12 -12.46 14.72 -4.71
CA ILE A 12 -11.62 14.17 -3.63
C ILE A 12 -10.47 13.33 -4.17
N VAL A 13 -10.66 12.63 -5.29
CA VAL A 13 -9.59 11.85 -5.93
C VAL A 13 -8.47 12.76 -6.44
N LYS A 14 -8.82 13.86 -7.11
CA LYS A 14 -7.83 14.86 -7.59
C LYS A 14 -7.09 15.50 -6.43
N GLN A 15 -7.83 15.90 -5.39
CA GLN A 15 -7.25 16.48 -4.17
C GLN A 15 -6.31 15.49 -3.47
N ALA A 16 -6.68 14.21 -3.39
CA ALA A 16 -5.84 13.18 -2.78
C ALA A 16 -4.55 12.94 -3.60
N GLU A 17 -4.66 12.89 -4.93
CA GLU A 17 -3.50 12.76 -5.83
C GLU A 17 -2.55 13.96 -5.71
N GLU A 18 -3.09 15.18 -5.74
CA GLU A 18 -2.31 16.42 -5.54
C GLU A 18 -1.66 16.45 -4.15
N TYR A 19 -2.39 16.05 -3.12
CA TYR A 19 -1.90 16.02 -1.75
C TYR A 19 -0.74 15.03 -1.61
N VAL A 20 -0.91 13.76 -2.00
CA VAL A 20 0.18 12.78 -1.92
C VAL A 20 1.36 13.19 -2.79
N ARG A 21 1.11 13.79 -3.96
CA ARG A 21 2.20 14.32 -4.79
C ARG A 21 3.02 15.39 -4.08
N SER A 22 2.37 16.23 -3.25
CA SER A 22 3.03 17.32 -2.54
C SER A 22 3.86 16.89 -1.32
N VAL A 23 3.55 15.72 -0.73
CA VAL A 23 4.20 15.25 0.52
C VAL A 23 5.15 14.07 0.31
N SER A 24 5.04 13.36 -0.81
CA SER A 24 5.87 12.20 -1.15
C SER A 24 6.99 12.58 -2.12
N ASP A 25 8.12 11.91 -2.02
CA ASP A 25 9.13 11.91 -3.09
C ASP A 25 8.63 11.16 -4.34
N ASP A 26 9.36 11.24 -5.45
CA ASP A 26 8.95 10.62 -6.72
C ASP A 26 8.82 9.09 -6.64
N MET A 27 9.67 8.43 -5.86
CA MET A 27 9.65 6.99 -5.71
C MET A 27 8.39 6.53 -4.98
N LEU A 28 8.06 7.17 -3.86
CA LEU A 28 6.88 6.85 -3.05
C LEU A 28 5.58 7.23 -3.75
N PHE A 29 5.52 8.37 -4.43
CA PHE A 29 4.35 8.72 -5.24
C PHE A 29 4.11 7.72 -6.37
N ASN A 30 5.16 7.34 -7.11
CA ASN A 30 5.03 6.35 -8.16
C ASN A 30 4.57 5.01 -7.59
N HIS A 31 5.08 4.58 -6.44
CA HIS A 31 4.63 3.37 -5.73
C HIS A 31 3.12 3.38 -5.47
N VAL A 32 2.61 4.38 -4.78
CA VAL A 32 1.19 4.39 -4.41
C VAL A 32 0.27 4.48 -5.63
N MET A 33 0.73 5.12 -6.72
CA MET A 33 0.01 5.11 -7.99
C MET A 33 0.04 3.74 -8.67
N ARG A 34 1.20 3.05 -8.73
CA ARG A 34 1.28 1.67 -9.24
C ARG A 34 0.36 0.73 -8.47
N CYS A 35 0.33 0.85 -7.14
CA CYS A 35 -0.58 0.08 -6.28
C CYS A 35 -2.03 0.23 -6.74
N TYR A 36 -2.53 1.46 -6.96
CA TYR A 36 -3.87 1.69 -7.49
C TYR A 36 -4.11 1.00 -8.84
N TYR A 37 -3.19 1.15 -9.78
CA TYR A 37 -3.34 0.56 -11.11
C TYR A 37 -3.35 -0.97 -11.07
N PHE A 38 -2.46 -1.59 -10.28
CA PHE A 38 -2.48 -3.04 -10.08
C PHE A 38 -3.76 -3.52 -9.39
N SER A 39 -4.27 -2.79 -8.40
CA SER A 39 -5.57 -3.12 -7.79
C SER A 39 -6.69 -3.12 -8.83
N GLN A 40 -6.75 -2.12 -9.71
CA GLN A 40 -7.75 -2.05 -10.79
C GLN A 40 -7.57 -3.16 -11.84
N LEU A 41 -6.34 -3.57 -12.13
CA LEU A 41 -6.07 -4.70 -13.00
C LEU A 41 -6.55 -6.01 -12.38
N PHE A 42 -6.41 -6.20 -11.07
CA PHE A 42 -7.00 -7.35 -10.38
C PHE A 42 -8.54 -7.33 -10.37
N VAL A 43 -9.15 -6.16 -10.23
CA VAL A 43 -10.62 -5.99 -10.38
C VAL A 43 -11.09 -6.51 -11.74
N LYS A 44 -10.38 -6.15 -12.81
CA LYS A 44 -10.67 -6.63 -14.17
C LYS A 44 -10.40 -8.12 -14.32
N HIS A 45 -9.23 -8.59 -13.87
CA HIS A 45 -8.82 -9.98 -13.98
C HIS A 45 -9.82 -10.93 -13.30
N GLU A 46 -10.36 -10.54 -12.14
CA GLU A 46 -11.35 -11.35 -11.42
C GLU A 46 -12.80 -11.05 -11.81
N ASN A 47 -13.03 -10.12 -12.75
CA ASN A 47 -14.35 -9.66 -13.18
C ASN A 47 -15.25 -9.29 -11.98
N LYS A 48 -14.69 -8.52 -11.03
CA LYS A 48 -15.38 -8.09 -9.81
C LYS A 48 -15.84 -6.64 -9.89
N LYS A 49 -16.74 -6.27 -8.98
CA LYS A 49 -17.10 -4.88 -8.72
C LYS A 49 -16.31 -4.39 -7.52
N ALA A 50 -15.79 -3.18 -7.59
CA ALA A 50 -15.11 -2.51 -6.50
C ALA A 50 -15.54 -1.05 -6.46
N ASP A 51 -15.59 -0.46 -5.27
CA ASP A 51 -15.69 0.99 -5.10
C ASP A 51 -14.33 1.61 -5.50
N THR A 52 -14.26 2.10 -6.73
CA THR A 52 -12.99 2.57 -7.32
C THR A 52 -12.46 3.84 -6.66
N GLU A 53 -13.34 4.67 -6.09
CA GLU A 53 -12.94 5.86 -5.34
C GLU A 53 -12.40 5.48 -3.97
N LEU A 54 -13.08 4.60 -3.22
CA LEU A 54 -12.56 4.10 -1.94
C LEU A 54 -11.22 3.39 -2.13
N MET A 55 -11.09 2.60 -3.19
CA MET A 55 -9.84 1.94 -3.55
C MET A 55 -8.74 2.96 -3.88
N PHE A 56 -9.04 3.99 -4.67
CA PHE A 56 -8.07 5.04 -4.98
C PHE A 56 -7.60 5.74 -3.70
N LEU A 57 -8.52 6.25 -2.88
CA LEU A 57 -8.19 6.92 -1.62
C LEU A 57 -7.40 6.03 -0.66
N SER A 58 -7.77 4.75 -0.57
CA SER A 58 -7.05 3.79 0.29
C SER A 58 -5.64 3.51 -0.23
N THR A 59 -5.45 3.39 -1.55
CA THR A 59 -4.13 3.07 -2.14
C THR A 59 -3.21 4.28 -2.15
N VAL A 60 -3.67 5.44 -2.62
CA VAL A 60 -2.78 6.60 -2.78
C VAL A 60 -2.37 7.24 -1.45
N LEU A 61 -3.12 7.00 -0.37
CA LEU A 61 -2.83 7.57 0.95
C LEU A 61 -2.17 6.58 1.93
N HIS A 62 -1.96 5.31 1.56
CA HIS A 62 -1.59 4.28 2.55
C HIS A 62 -0.22 4.49 3.22
N ASP A 63 0.72 5.07 2.48
CA ASP A 63 2.09 5.29 2.95
C ASP A 63 2.36 6.72 3.43
N LEU A 64 1.31 7.51 3.73
CA LEU A 64 1.50 8.83 4.35
C LEU A 64 2.28 8.76 5.67
N GLY A 65 2.30 7.59 6.32
CA GLY A 65 3.10 7.31 7.51
C GLY A 65 4.60 7.48 7.32
N PHE A 66 5.11 7.34 6.09
CA PHE A 66 6.51 7.58 5.75
C PHE A 66 6.83 9.03 5.39
N THR A 67 5.82 9.91 5.40
CA THR A 67 5.96 11.34 5.06
C THR A 67 5.86 12.20 6.30
N ASP A 68 6.16 13.49 6.15
CA ASP A 68 5.99 14.48 7.21
C ASP A 68 4.53 14.61 7.71
N ALA A 69 3.55 14.19 6.90
CA ALA A 69 2.14 14.17 7.29
C ALA A 69 1.80 13.10 8.34
N GLY A 70 2.58 12.01 8.42
CA GLY A 70 2.36 10.86 9.29
C GLY A 70 3.30 10.79 10.49
N LYS A 71 3.74 11.95 11.02
CA LYS A 71 4.61 11.99 12.21
C LYS A 71 3.83 11.69 13.48
N GLY A 72 4.28 10.68 14.23
CA GLY A 72 3.73 10.36 15.54
C GLY A 72 4.37 9.13 16.18
N PRO A 73 3.94 8.77 17.41
CA PRO A 73 4.56 7.69 18.19
C PRO A 73 4.11 6.28 17.77
N ASN A 74 3.06 6.14 16.96
CA ASN A 74 2.58 4.83 16.50
C ASN A 74 3.33 4.39 15.24
N ARG A 75 3.15 3.11 14.85
CA ARG A 75 3.71 2.60 13.59
C ARG A 75 3.16 3.36 12.38
N PHE A 76 3.93 3.42 11.30
CA PHE A 76 3.61 4.19 10.10
C PHE A 76 2.21 3.89 9.54
N GLU A 77 1.73 2.64 9.61
CA GLU A 77 0.40 2.27 9.11
C GLU A 77 -0.71 3.03 9.87
N VAL A 78 -0.52 3.22 11.17
CA VAL A 78 -1.49 3.88 12.06
C VAL A 78 -1.41 5.40 11.88
N GLU A 79 -0.20 5.96 11.84
CA GLU A 79 -0.02 7.40 11.62
C GLU A 79 -0.46 7.82 10.22
N GLY A 80 -0.14 7.03 9.19
CA GLY A 80 -0.62 7.21 7.83
C GLY A 80 -2.15 7.14 7.75
N ALA A 81 -2.77 6.18 8.43
CA ALA A 81 -4.23 6.09 8.51
C ALA A 81 -4.83 7.33 9.19
N HIS A 82 -4.25 7.82 10.30
CA HIS A 82 -4.68 9.05 10.96
C HIS A 82 -4.57 10.27 10.05
N ALA A 83 -3.44 10.43 9.35
CA ALA A 83 -3.21 11.51 8.40
C ALA A 83 -4.22 11.47 7.25
N ALA A 84 -4.44 10.28 6.66
CA ALA A 84 -5.42 10.09 5.60
C ALA A 84 -6.84 10.43 6.06
N ARG A 85 -7.27 9.93 7.23
CA ARG A 85 -8.59 10.22 7.78
C ARG A 85 -8.78 11.71 8.04
N LYS A 86 -7.76 12.39 8.59
CA LYS A 86 -7.80 13.83 8.80
C LYS A 86 -7.96 14.57 7.47
N PHE A 87 -7.13 14.25 6.48
CA PHE A 87 -7.21 14.83 5.14
C PHE A 87 -8.61 14.69 4.52
N LEU A 88 -9.22 13.50 4.63
CA LEU A 88 -10.55 13.24 4.08
C LEU A 88 -11.64 14.06 4.79
N LEU A 89 -11.61 14.13 6.12
CA LEU A 89 -12.57 14.92 6.89
C LEU A 89 -12.44 16.42 6.62
N ASP A 90 -11.21 16.93 6.47
CA ASP A 90 -10.96 18.33 6.12
C ASP A 90 -11.46 18.68 4.70
N ASN A 91 -11.70 17.67 3.85
CA ASN A 91 -12.25 17.81 2.49
C ASN A 91 -13.70 17.26 2.40
N ASP A 92 -14.46 17.35 3.49
CA ASP A 92 -15.90 17.04 3.57
C ASP A 92 -16.31 15.61 3.18
N VAL A 93 -15.37 14.65 3.26
CA VAL A 93 -15.70 13.23 3.07
C VAL A 93 -16.46 12.72 4.29
N PRO A 94 -17.58 11.99 4.10
CA PRO A 94 -18.35 11.42 5.21
C PRO A 94 -17.50 10.58 6.17
N GLU A 95 -17.78 10.69 7.46
CA GLU A 95 -16.96 10.08 8.52
C GLU A 95 -16.85 8.56 8.39
N ASP A 96 -17.93 7.88 8.01
CA ASP A 96 -17.95 6.43 7.76
C ASP A 96 -17.03 6.05 6.60
N ARG A 97 -17.02 6.83 5.53
CA ARG A 97 -16.12 6.63 4.37
C ARG A 97 -14.67 6.92 4.74
N ALA A 98 -14.40 7.96 5.52
CA ALA A 98 -13.06 8.26 6.03
C ALA A 98 -12.54 7.15 6.97
N TRP A 99 -13.42 6.55 7.79
CA TRP A 99 -13.08 5.37 8.58
C TRP A 99 -12.77 4.14 7.73
N ASN A 100 -13.50 3.91 6.63
CA ASN A 100 -13.19 2.81 5.72
C ASN A 100 -11.78 2.95 5.12
N VAL A 101 -11.38 4.16 4.72
CA VAL A 101 -10.00 4.44 4.29
C VAL A 101 -9.02 4.20 5.43
N TRP A 102 -9.30 4.72 6.64
CA TRP A 102 -8.45 4.49 7.81
C TRP A 102 -8.22 3.00 8.07
N HIS A 103 -9.28 2.18 8.08
CA HIS A 103 -9.17 0.74 8.32
C HIS A 103 -8.37 0.03 7.24
N ASN A 104 -8.57 0.40 5.99
CA ASN A 104 -7.83 -0.18 4.87
C ASN A 104 -6.33 0.09 4.99
N ILE A 105 -5.96 1.33 5.34
CA ILE A 105 -4.57 1.73 5.54
C ILE A 105 -3.98 1.08 6.78
N ALA A 106 -4.64 1.15 7.94
CA ALA A 106 -4.08 0.61 9.19
C ALA A 106 -3.82 -0.91 9.15
N LEU A 107 -4.46 -1.63 8.21
CA LEU A 107 -4.39 -3.09 8.08
C LEU A 107 -3.57 -3.56 6.87
N HIS A 108 -2.94 -2.66 6.11
CA HIS A 108 -2.35 -3.01 4.80
C HIS A 108 -1.03 -3.80 4.87
N VAL A 109 -0.33 -3.80 6.00
CA VAL A 109 0.93 -4.56 6.19
C VAL A 109 0.66 -6.03 6.56
N GLY A 110 -0.60 -6.41 6.76
CA GLY A 110 -1.02 -7.76 7.12
C GLY A 110 -1.89 -8.45 6.07
N ASP A 111 -2.53 -9.54 6.51
CA ASP A 111 -3.44 -10.35 5.70
C ASP A 111 -4.92 -9.99 5.91
N LEU A 112 -5.25 -9.18 6.92
CA LEU A 112 -6.64 -8.92 7.32
C LEU A 112 -7.50 -8.33 6.21
N ASN A 113 -6.94 -7.45 5.37
CA ASN A 113 -7.64 -6.90 4.21
C ASN A 113 -8.02 -7.98 3.19
N MET A 114 -7.30 -9.11 3.14
CA MET A 114 -7.60 -10.22 2.23
C MET A 114 -8.92 -10.94 2.56
N PHE A 115 -9.41 -10.82 3.79
CA PHE A 115 -10.64 -11.45 4.28
C PHE A 115 -11.85 -10.51 4.27
N LYS A 116 -11.67 -9.26 3.80
CA LYS A 116 -12.73 -8.25 3.69
C LYS A 116 -13.42 -8.34 2.32
N ASP A 117 -14.25 -7.35 2.02
CA ASP A 117 -14.99 -7.25 0.77
C ASP A 117 -14.06 -7.17 -0.47
N ASP A 118 -14.63 -7.37 -1.66
CA ASP A 118 -13.86 -7.38 -2.91
C ASP A 118 -13.07 -6.08 -3.14
N THR A 119 -13.59 -4.90 -2.75
CA THR A 119 -12.85 -3.63 -2.90
C THR A 119 -11.57 -3.66 -2.06
N THR A 120 -11.69 -4.02 -0.79
CA THR A 120 -10.59 -4.04 0.17
C THR A 120 -9.56 -5.13 -0.17
N ARG A 121 -10.02 -6.34 -0.51
CA ARG A 121 -9.15 -7.46 -0.88
C ARG A 121 -8.36 -7.18 -2.15
N LEU A 122 -9.01 -6.65 -3.20
CA LEU A 122 -8.35 -6.36 -4.48
C LEU A 122 -7.42 -5.15 -4.38
N MET A 123 -7.75 -4.20 -3.51
CA MET A 123 -6.85 -3.12 -3.12
C MET A 123 -5.55 -3.69 -2.51
N GLN A 124 -5.68 -4.54 -1.49
CA GLN A 124 -4.55 -5.21 -0.84
C GLN A 124 -3.68 -5.99 -1.83
N MET A 125 -4.31 -6.70 -2.77
CA MET A 125 -3.57 -7.43 -3.81
C MET A 125 -2.72 -6.51 -4.69
N GLY A 126 -3.21 -5.32 -5.05
CA GLY A 126 -2.41 -4.36 -5.81
C GLY A 126 -1.19 -3.84 -5.05
N ILE A 127 -1.34 -3.57 -3.75
CA ILE A 127 -0.24 -3.16 -2.86
C ILE A 127 0.81 -4.27 -2.77
N LEU A 128 0.39 -5.49 -2.45
CA LEU A 128 1.29 -6.66 -2.39
C LEU A 128 1.95 -6.96 -3.74
N TYR A 129 1.24 -6.69 -4.84
CA TYR A 129 1.78 -6.95 -6.16
C TYR A 129 2.91 -5.99 -6.49
N ASP A 130 2.82 -4.69 -6.18
CA ASP A 130 3.94 -3.77 -6.43
C ASP A 130 5.16 -4.06 -5.53
N LEU A 131 4.90 -4.49 -4.29
CA LEU A 131 5.96 -4.80 -3.31
C LEU A 131 6.74 -6.06 -3.66
N SER A 132 6.05 -7.14 -4.06
CA SER A 132 6.67 -8.47 -4.14
C SER A 132 6.05 -9.40 -5.20
N ALA A 133 5.27 -8.85 -6.15
CA ALA A 133 4.48 -9.62 -7.11
C ALA A 133 3.56 -10.69 -6.48
N MET A 134 3.14 -10.46 -5.22
CA MET A 134 2.16 -11.30 -4.55
C MET A 134 0.74 -10.87 -4.91
N PRO A 135 -0.25 -11.78 -4.83
CA PRO A 135 -0.11 -13.21 -4.51
C PRO A 135 0.41 -14.02 -5.72
N PHE A 136 1.39 -14.91 -5.50
CA PHE A 136 2.03 -15.71 -6.56
C PHE A 136 1.08 -16.61 -7.36
N SER A 137 -0.10 -16.92 -6.80
CA SER A 137 -1.13 -17.71 -7.47
C SER A 137 -1.89 -16.94 -8.56
N ARG A 138 -1.66 -15.63 -8.70
CA ARG A 138 -2.31 -14.78 -9.70
C ARG A 138 -1.29 -13.91 -10.42
N SER A 139 -1.40 -13.85 -11.74
CA SER A 139 -0.55 -13.03 -12.59
C SER A 139 -1.41 -12.08 -13.42
N LEU A 140 -0.99 -10.81 -13.50
CA LEU A 140 -1.57 -9.84 -14.42
C LEU A 140 -0.97 -10.00 -15.83
N ASP A 141 -1.63 -9.45 -16.87
CA ASP A 141 -1.05 -9.43 -18.23
C ASP A 141 0.27 -8.64 -18.20
N PRO A 142 1.42 -9.23 -18.62
CA PRO A 142 2.70 -8.55 -18.61
C PRO A 142 2.73 -7.22 -19.37
N ARG A 143 1.89 -7.05 -20.40
CA ARG A 143 1.78 -5.79 -21.16
C ARG A 143 1.12 -4.70 -20.34
N ASP A 144 0.10 -5.05 -19.56
CA ASP A 144 -0.55 -4.11 -18.66
C ASP A 144 0.39 -3.71 -17.52
N VAL A 145 1.16 -4.68 -16.99
CA VAL A 145 2.19 -4.42 -15.98
C VAL A 145 3.28 -3.49 -16.51
N SER A 146 3.82 -3.76 -17.70
CA SER A 146 4.81 -2.89 -18.35
C SER A 146 4.28 -1.48 -18.53
N ALA A 147 3.05 -1.31 -19.01
CA ALA A 147 2.46 0.01 -19.22
C ALA A 147 2.34 0.83 -17.92
N VAL A 148 2.07 0.16 -16.78
CA VAL A 148 2.03 0.81 -15.46
C VAL A 148 3.42 1.22 -15.01
N LEU A 149 4.42 0.32 -15.15
CA LEU A 149 5.81 0.59 -14.77
C LEU A 149 6.46 1.69 -15.64
N ASP A 150 6.16 1.71 -16.94
CA ASP A 150 6.66 2.74 -17.87
C ASP A 150 6.13 4.14 -17.52
N HIS A 151 4.90 4.22 -17.02
CA HIS A 151 4.28 5.49 -16.64
C HIS A 151 4.66 5.94 -15.23
N TYR A 152 4.83 4.99 -14.29
CA TYR A 152 5.25 5.25 -12.91
C TYR A 152 6.53 4.45 -12.60
N PRO A 153 7.70 4.88 -13.09
CA PRO A 153 8.96 4.18 -12.88
C PRO A 153 9.25 3.92 -11.40
N ARG A 154 10.00 2.86 -11.11
CA ARG A 154 10.27 2.42 -9.73
C ARG A 154 11.29 3.29 -9.01
N LEU A 155 12.22 3.91 -9.74
CA LEU A 155 13.15 4.91 -9.23
C LEU A 155 13.96 4.42 -8.02
N GLY A 156 14.53 3.21 -8.12
CA GLY A 156 15.32 2.64 -7.02
C GLY A 156 14.48 2.13 -5.85
N PHE A 157 13.22 1.78 -6.12
CA PHE A 157 12.21 1.41 -5.13
C PHE A 157 12.72 0.42 -4.08
N LYS A 158 13.38 -0.67 -4.48
CA LYS A 158 13.78 -1.73 -3.54
C LYS A 158 14.65 -1.21 -2.39
N LYS A 159 15.64 -0.38 -2.71
CA LYS A 159 16.54 0.22 -1.71
C LYS A 159 15.89 1.40 -0.99
N GLY A 160 15.18 2.26 -1.72
CA GLY A 160 14.52 3.42 -1.15
C GLY A 160 13.45 3.04 -0.14
N PHE A 161 12.62 2.05 -0.46
CA PHE A 161 11.53 1.59 0.40
C PHE A 161 12.07 0.89 1.66
N LEU A 162 13.15 0.10 1.53
CA LEU A 162 13.86 -0.45 2.70
C LEU A 162 14.34 0.66 3.65
N ALA A 163 14.96 1.71 3.11
CA ALA A 163 15.44 2.83 3.91
C ALA A 163 14.30 3.56 4.66
N LEU A 164 13.08 3.57 4.11
CA LEU A 164 11.90 4.08 4.83
C LEU A 164 11.59 3.25 6.08
N PHE A 165 11.65 1.91 5.99
CA PHE A 165 11.47 1.03 7.15
C PHE A 165 12.59 1.14 8.18
N GLU A 166 13.85 1.26 7.73
CA GLU A 166 14.98 1.48 8.63
C GLU A 166 14.83 2.79 9.40
N ASN A 167 14.50 3.88 8.71
CA ASN A 167 14.25 5.17 9.35
C ASN A 167 13.03 5.12 10.31
N GLU A 168 11.94 4.46 9.91
CA GLU A 168 10.77 4.25 10.79
C GLU A 168 11.15 3.54 12.09
N LEU A 169 11.99 2.50 12.01
CA LEU A 169 12.52 1.80 13.17
C LEU A 169 13.39 2.73 14.02
N ASP A 170 14.33 3.45 13.41
CA ASP A 170 15.29 4.32 14.14
C ASP A 170 14.60 5.46 14.88
N GLN A 171 13.53 6.03 14.31
CA GLN A 171 12.79 7.14 14.93
C GLN A 171 11.85 6.69 16.06
N LYS A 172 11.47 5.41 16.13
CA LYS A 172 10.43 4.91 17.05
C LYS A 172 10.97 3.80 17.94
N GLN A 173 11.84 4.14 18.89
CA GLN A 173 12.43 3.21 19.84
C GLN A 173 11.84 3.36 21.27
N PRO A 174 11.44 2.26 21.94
CA PRO A 174 11.28 0.90 21.41
C PRO A 174 10.13 0.80 20.40
N TYR A 175 10.28 -0.04 19.38
CA TYR A 175 9.30 -0.13 18.29
C TYR A 175 7.91 -0.58 18.79
N PRO A 176 6.81 0.14 18.48
CA PRO A 176 5.48 -0.08 19.07
C PRO A 176 4.69 -1.22 18.38
N HIS A 177 5.40 -2.25 17.87
CA HIS A 177 4.80 -3.46 17.30
C HIS A 177 5.07 -4.69 18.15
N ARG A 178 4.20 -5.69 18.04
CA ARG A 178 4.41 -7.02 18.60
C ARG A 178 4.09 -8.06 17.55
N PHE A 179 4.92 -9.11 17.50
CA PHE A 179 4.65 -10.27 16.67
C PHE A 179 3.39 -11.02 17.12
N HIS A 180 2.74 -11.71 16.18
CA HIS A 180 1.64 -12.60 16.49
C HIS A 180 2.13 -13.81 17.31
N MET A 181 1.47 -14.10 18.44
CA MET A 181 1.98 -15.09 19.41
C MET A 181 2.12 -16.50 18.84
N CYS A 182 1.24 -16.92 17.92
CA CYS A 182 1.38 -18.23 17.28
C CYS A 182 2.65 -18.31 16.42
N THR A 183 3.05 -17.21 15.78
CA THR A 183 4.27 -17.11 14.97
C THR A 183 5.51 -17.23 15.87
N CYS A 184 5.51 -16.58 17.04
CA CYS A 184 6.56 -16.75 18.04
C CYS A 184 6.65 -18.20 18.53
N ILE A 185 5.51 -18.82 18.85
CA ILE A 185 5.46 -20.21 19.31
C ILE A 185 6.00 -21.16 18.23
N GLU A 186 5.62 -20.96 16.96
CA GLU A 186 6.13 -21.75 15.84
C GLU A 186 7.65 -21.62 15.72
N HIS A 187 8.16 -20.38 15.63
CA HIS A 187 9.60 -20.11 15.56
C HIS A 187 10.38 -20.84 16.67
N HIS A 188 9.92 -20.75 17.91
CA HIS A 188 10.60 -21.41 19.04
C HIS A 188 10.41 -22.93 19.10
N ARG A 189 9.30 -23.48 18.58
CA ARG A 189 9.05 -24.93 18.59
C ARG A 189 9.76 -25.66 17.46
N THR A 190 9.73 -25.10 16.26
CA THR A 190 10.22 -25.79 15.07
C THR A 190 11.62 -25.33 14.68
N GLY A 191 12.00 -24.09 15.01
CA GLY A 191 13.20 -23.45 14.47
C GLY A 191 13.16 -23.27 12.94
N SER A 192 12.04 -23.58 12.30
CA SER A 192 11.90 -23.66 10.84
C SER A 192 11.15 -22.48 10.25
N LEU A 193 10.57 -21.61 11.09
CA LEU A 193 9.95 -20.39 10.60
C LEU A 193 11.05 -19.47 10.08
N ASP A 194 11.10 -19.34 8.77
CA ASP A 194 11.99 -18.41 8.08
C ASP A 194 11.49 -16.98 8.27
N ILE A 195 12.28 -16.15 8.96
CA ILE A 195 12.02 -14.72 9.09
C ILE A 195 12.84 -14.06 7.98
N PRO A 196 12.20 -13.56 6.91
CA PRO A 196 12.93 -13.06 5.77
C PRO A 196 13.76 -11.83 6.17
N VAL A 197 14.99 -11.77 5.65
CA VAL A 197 15.80 -10.55 5.71
C VAL A 197 15.13 -9.50 4.81
N PRO A 198 14.86 -8.26 5.29
CA PRO A 198 14.14 -7.25 4.52
C PRO A 198 14.70 -7.01 3.10
N ASP A 199 16.02 -6.93 2.97
CA ASP A 199 16.71 -6.76 1.68
C ASP A 199 16.34 -7.87 0.69
N ALA A 200 16.34 -9.13 1.15
CA ALA A 200 16.00 -10.28 0.33
C ALA A 200 14.51 -10.28 -0.05
N PHE A 201 13.63 -9.84 0.85
CA PHE A 201 12.21 -9.70 0.58
C PHE A 201 11.96 -8.71 -0.55
N PHE A 202 12.48 -7.48 -0.48
CA PHE A 202 12.28 -6.49 -1.54
C PHE A 202 13.01 -6.87 -2.84
N ALA A 203 14.19 -7.49 -2.75
CA ALA A 203 14.93 -7.96 -3.92
C ALA A 203 14.16 -9.02 -4.73
N SER A 204 13.31 -9.81 -4.08
CA SER A 204 12.55 -10.90 -4.71
C SER A 204 11.47 -10.43 -5.69
N ALA A 205 11.06 -9.16 -5.63
CA ALA A 205 10.11 -8.61 -6.59
C ALA A 205 10.70 -8.67 -8.02
N PRO A 206 9.97 -9.20 -9.02
CA PRO A 206 10.50 -9.45 -10.36
C PRO A 206 10.62 -8.17 -11.22
N PHE A 207 10.30 -7.00 -10.67
CA PHE A 207 10.37 -5.73 -11.39
C PHE A 207 11.77 -5.13 -11.28
N GLU A 208 12.23 -4.52 -12.37
CA GLU A 208 13.43 -3.68 -12.38
C GLU A 208 13.22 -2.41 -11.54
N ASP A 209 14.30 -1.83 -11.01
CA ASP A 209 14.26 -0.63 -10.18
C ASP A 209 14.18 0.68 -11.00
#